data_AF-A0A535B1L7-F1
#
_entry.id   AF-A0A535B1L7-F1
#
_cell.length_a   1.000
_cell.length_b   1.000
_cell.length_c   1.000
_cell.angle_alpha   90.00
_cell.angle_beta   90.00
_cell.angle_gamma   90.00
#
_symmetry.space_group_name_H-M   'P 1'
#
loop_
_entity.id
_entity.type
_entity.pdbx_description
1 polymer ?
#
loop_
_entity_poly.entity_id
_entity_poly.type
_entity_poly.pdbx_seq_one_letter_code
_entity_poly.pdbx_strand_id
1 'polypeptide(L)' 'MNQKIIFVLLPALMLTFLHSADAQQANKVSRIGYLSLGSPSTNLGYREAFLQGLRELGYVEGKNIVIE' A
#
# COMPACT_ATOMS: atom_id res chain seq x y z
N MET A 1 46.03 -14.20 20.39
CA MET A 1 45.00 -13.46 19.62
C MET A 1 44.09 -12.77 20.61
N ASN A 2 44.08 -11.44 20.63
CA ASN A 2 43.57 -10.65 21.75
C ASN A 2 42.04 -10.68 21.78
N GLN A 3 41.46 -11.27 22.83
CA GLN A 3 40.01 -11.39 23.08
C GLN A 3 39.24 -10.06 22.83
N LYS A 4 39.90 -8.93 23.14
CA LYS A 4 39.38 -7.57 22.93
C LYS A 4 39.08 -7.24 21.46
N ILE A 5 39.86 -7.79 20.53
CA ILE A 5 39.70 -7.55 19.09
C ILE A 5 38.46 -8.26 18.57
N ILE A 6 38.19 -9.48 19.07
CA ILE A 6 37.00 -10.25 18.70
C ILE A 6 35.73 -9.53 19.18
N PHE A 7 35.76 -8.96 20.38
CA PHE A 7 34.64 -8.20 20.95
C PHE A 7 34.28 -6.93 20.15
N VAL A 8 35.22 -6.37 19.38
CA VAL A 8 34.97 -5.16 18.57
C VAL A 8 34.63 -5.52 17.12
N LEU A 9 35.34 -6.48 16.52
CA LEU A 9 35.12 -6.85 15.12
C LEU A 9 33.80 -7.58 14.89
N LEU A 10 33.36 -8.39 15.85
CA LEU A 10 32.13 -9.16 15.73
C LEU A 10 30.87 -8.29 15.59
N PRO A 11 30.60 -7.30 16.47
CA PRO A 11 29.45 -6.42 16.32
C PRO A 11 29.58 -5.47 15.12
N ALA A 12 30.79 -5.00 14.78
CA ALA A 12 31.02 -4.17 13.60
C ALA A 12 30.67 -4.91 12.31
N LEU A 13 31.02 -6.19 12.21
CA LEU A 13 30.65 -7.03 11.08
C LEU A 13 29.13 -7.26 11.04
N MET A 14 28.48 -7.54 12.17
CA MET A 14 27.01 -7.70 12.22
C MET A 14 26.25 -6.46 11.76
N LEU A 15 26.73 -5.26 12.10
CA LEU A 15 26.09 -4.01 11.69
C LEU A 15 26.11 -3.80 10.16
N THR A 16 27.12 -4.33 9.46
CA THR A 16 27.16 -4.27 7.98
C THR A 16 26.13 -5.18 7.30
N PHE A 17 25.55 -6.14 8.03
CA PHE A 17 24.52 -7.05 7.53
C PHE A 17 23.09 -6.60 7.87
N LEU A 18 22.90 -5.47 8.55
CA LEU A 18 21.58 -4.85 8.66
C LEU A 18 21.16 -4.33 7.28
N HIS A 19 20.50 -5.19 6.52
CA HIS A 19 19.66 -4.73 5.42
C HIS A 19 18.48 -3.99 6.03
N SER A 20 18.19 -2.79 5.51
CA SER A 20 16.91 -2.14 5.74
C SER A 20 15.82 -3.11 5.31
N ALA A 21 15.17 -3.74 6.27
CA ALA A 21 13.91 -4.39 6.01
C ALA A 21 12.95 -3.26 5.64
N ASP A 22 12.80 -3.01 4.34
CA ASP A 22 11.59 -2.36 3.83
C ASP A 22 10.45 -3.21 4.38
N ALA A 23 9.81 -2.73 5.44
CA ALA A 23 8.58 -3.32 5.92
C ALA A 23 7.69 -3.39 4.68
N GLN A 24 7.40 -4.60 4.20
CA GLN A 24 6.55 -4.80 3.03
C GLN A 24 5.23 -4.13 3.34
N GLN A 25 5.09 -2.89 2.89
CA GLN A 25 3.91 -2.10 3.11
C GLN A 25 2.87 -2.80 2.26
N ALA A 26 2.10 -3.69 2.90
CA ALA A 26 1.06 -4.48 2.25
C ALA A 26 0.31 -3.51 1.35
N ASN A 27 0.33 -3.79 0.03
CA ASN A 27 -0.20 -2.90 -1.00
C ASN A 27 -1.54 -2.35 -0.52
N LYS A 28 -1.53 -1.11 -0.01
CA LYS A 28 -2.63 -0.65 0.83
C LYS A 28 -3.76 -0.29 -0.11
N VAL A 29 -4.69 -1.21 -0.28
CA VAL A 29 -5.89 -0.98 -1.10
C VAL A 29 -6.72 0.10 -0.43
N SER A 30 -6.89 1.24 -1.10
CA SER A 30 -7.67 2.35 -0.58
C SER A 30 -9.16 2.01 -0.60
N ARG A 31 -9.88 2.34 0.47
CA ARG A 31 -11.33 2.14 0.55
C ARG A 31 -12.05 3.47 0.39
N ILE A 32 -13.12 3.47 -0.39
CA ILE A 32 -13.93 4.65 -0.68
C ILE A 32 -15.39 4.32 -0.35
N GLY A 33 -16.02 5.08 0.53
CA GLY A 33 -17.46 5.00 0.74
C GLY A 33 -18.20 5.82 -0.32
N TYR A 34 -19.14 5.19 -1.04
CA TYR A 34 -19.94 5.85 -2.06
C TYR A 34 -21.40 5.93 -1.61
N LEU A 35 -21.82 7.12 -1.20
CA LEU A 35 -23.19 7.40 -0.80
C LEU A 35 -23.93 8.15 -1.91
N SER A 36 -25.06 7.60 -2.37
CA SER A 36 -25.94 8.22 -3.36
C SER A 36 -27.39 8.24 -2.91
N LEU A 37 -28.14 9.25 -3.33
CA LEU A 37 -29.59 9.36 -3.11
C LEU A 37 -30.34 8.55 -4.17
N GLY A 38 -31.42 7.85 -3.79
CA GLY A 38 -32.23 7.07 -4.73
C GLY A 38 -31.76 5.62 -4.87
N SER A 39 -32.19 4.92 -5.94
CA SER A 39 -31.85 3.52 -6.15
C SER A 39 -30.49 3.36 -6.87
N PRO A 40 -29.85 2.18 -6.78
CA PRO A 40 -28.65 1.90 -7.58
C PRO A 40 -28.90 2.06 -9.09
N SER A 41 -30.10 1.69 -9.56
CA SER A 41 -30.48 1.81 -10.97
C SER A 41 -30.56 3.26 -11.44
N THR A 42 -31.07 4.18 -10.62
CA THR A 42 -31.12 5.61 -10.99
C THR A 42 -29.75 6.29 -10.97
N ASN A 43 -28.79 5.74 -10.22
CA ASN A 43 -27.45 6.30 -10.08
C ASN A 43 -26.40 5.65 -10.97
N LEU A 44 -26.76 4.64 -11.79
CA LEU A 44 -25.83 3.92 -12.65
C LEU A 44 -24.95 4.86 -13.49
N GLY A 45 -25.54 5.88 -14.13
CA GLY A 45 -24.79 6.83 -14.94
C GLY A 45 -23.74 7.63 -14.15
N TYR A 46 -24.10 8.11 -12.94
CA TYR A 46 -23.17 8.84 -12.08
C TYR A 46 -22.07 7.93 -11.54
N ARG A 47 -22.41 6.69 -11.18
CA ARG A 47 -21.43 5.70 -10.71
C ARG A 47 -20.43 5.36 -11.79
N GLU A 48 -20.87 5.13 -13.03
CA GLU A 48 -19.97 4.84 -14.15
C GLU A 48 -19.05 6.01 -14.49
N ALA A 49 -19.56 7.25 -14.49
CA ALA A 49 -18.76 8.44 -14.70
C ALA A 49 -17.69 8.62 -13.59
N PHE A 50 -18.06 8.39 -12.33
CA PHE A 50 -17.14 8.42 -11.20
C PHE A 50 -16.03 7.37 -11.34
N LEU A 51 -16.38 6.13 -11.66
CA LEU A 51 -15.42 5.05 -11.91
C LEU A 51 -14.51 5.35 -13.10
N GLN A 52 -15.04 5.98 -14.16
CA GLN A 52 -14.23 6.39 -15.30
C GLN A 52 -13.15 7.41 -14.93
N GLY A 53 -13.52 8.47 -14.20
CA GLY A 53 -12.54 9.47 -13.75
C GLY A 53 -11.46 8.87 -12.86
N LEU A 54 -11.82 7.92 -11.99
CA LEU A 54 -10.85 7.18 -11.19
C LEU A 54 -9.89 6.36 -12.05
N ARG A 55 -10.39 5.69 -13.09
CA ARG A 55 -9.55 4.92 -14.03
C ARG A 55 -8.55 5.79 -14.78
N GLU A 56 -8.97 6.98 -15.20
CA GLU A 56 -8.09 7.96 -15.87
C GLU A 56 -6.95 8.42 -14.95
N LEU A 57 -7.17 8.42 -13.64
CA LEU A 57 -6.16 8.70 -12.61
C LEU A 57 -5.36 7.46 -12.17
N GLY A 58 -5.61 6.29 -12.78
CA GLY A 58 -4.93 5.04 -12.45
C GLY A 58 -5.55 4.25 -11.28
N TYR A 59 -6.69 4.66 -10.76
CA TYR A 59 -7.45 3.94 -9.73
C TYR A 59 -8.51 3.02 -10.37
N VAL A 60 -8.45 1.73 -10.05
CA VAL A 60 -9.30 0.69 -10.60
C VAL A 60 -9.90 -0.12 -9.46
N GLU A 61 -11.24 -0.13 -9.38
CA GLU A 61 -12.02 -0.91 -8.43
C GLU A 61 -11.63 -2.41 -8.50
N GLY A 62 -11.35 -3.00 -7.34
CA GLY A 62 -10.89 -4.39 -7.21
C GLY A 62 -9.39 -4.61 -7.45
N LYS A 63 -8.65 -3.62 -7.98
CA LYS A 63 -7.20 -3.72 -8.19
C LYS A 63 -6.40 -2.97 -7.14
N ASN A 64 -6.67 -1.67 -6.99
CA ASN A 64 -5.96 -0.80 -6.04
C ASN A 64 -6.91 0.03 -5.17
N ILE A 65 -8.21 -0.01 -5.43
CA ILE A 65 -9.25 0.55 -4.57
C ILE A 65 -10.41 -0.42 -4.39
N VAL A 66 -11.16 -0.27 -3.30
CA VAL A 66 -12.45 -0.92 -3.04
C VAL A 66 -13.48 0.17 -2.78
N ILE A 67 -14.68 0.02 -3.32
CA ILE A 67 -15.78 0.95 -3.10
C ILE A 67 -16.89 0.21 -2.34
N GLU A 68 -17.38 0.84 -1.27
CA GLU A 68 -18.43 0.33 -0.38
C GLU A 68 -19.65 1.26 -0.38
#